data_AF-A0A7Y9EU21-F1
#
_entry.id   AF-A0A7Y9EU21-F1
#
_cell.length_a   1.000
_cell.length_b   1.000
_cell.length_c   1.000
_cell.angle_alpha   90.00
_cell.angle_beta   90.00
_cell.angle_gamma   90.00
#
_symmetry.space_group_name_H-M   'P 1'
#
loop_
_entity.id
_entity.type
_entity.pdbx_description
1 polymer ?
#
loop_
_entity_poly.entity_id
_entity_poly.type
_entity_poly.pdbx_seq_one_letter_code
_entity_poly.pdbx_strand_id
1 'polypeptide(L)' 'MSTPEETVAFLLETAGIRASEAELAILGRLYPAQRAAVDALYTLELAEAEEPQLVFSVYS' A
#
# COMPACT_ATOMS: atom_id res chain seq x y z
N MET A 1 15.61 5.60 -10.87
CA MET A 1 14.43 4.76 -10.53
C MET A 1 14.69 4.23 -9.15
N SER A 2 13.75 4.37 -8.20
CA SER A 2 13.94 3.85 -6.85
C SER A 2 13.81 2.33 -6.83
N THR A 3 14.60 1.66 -5.99
CA THR A 3 14.42 0.22 -5.74
C THR A 3 13.15 -0.03 -4.89
N PRO A 4 12.61 -1.26 -4.89
CA PRO A 4 11.54 -1.64 -3.95
C PRO A 4 11.92 -1.37 -2.49
N GLU A 5 13.17 -1.65 -2.11
CA GLU A 5 13.70 -1.42 -0.77
C GLU A 5 13.76 0.07 -0.41
N GLU A 6 14.23 0.92 -1.32
CA GLU A 6 14.25 2.39 -1.13
C GLU A 6 12.83 2.94 -0.97
N THR A 7 11.89 2.40 -1.74
CA THR A 7 10.48 2.80 -1.68
C THR A 7 9.85 2.39 -0.35
N VAL A 8 10.08 1.16 0.11
CA VAL A 8 9.61 0.67 1.40
C VAL A 8 10.22 1.47 2.56
N ALA A 9 11.52 1.75 2.52
CA ALA A 9 12.19 2.56 3.54
C ALA A 9 11.56 3.95 3.65
N PHE A 10 11.32 4.62 2.52
CA PHE A 10 10.66 5.92 2.46
C PHE A 10 9.23 5.90 3.04
N LEU A 11 8.45 4.87 2.70
CA LEU A 11 7.08 4.71 3.21
C LEU A 11 7.05 4.49 4.73
N LEU A 12 7.98 3.68 5.26
CA LEU A 12 8.08 3.43 6.70
C LEU A 12 8.54 4.67 7.45
N GLU A 13 9.49 5.43 6.91
CA GLU A 13 9.93 6.71 7.47
C GLU A 13 8.76 7.71 7.54
N THR A 14 7.98 7.82 6.46
CA THR A 14 6.81 8.71 6.40
C THR A 14 5.74 8.33 7.43
N ALA A 15 5.61 7.03 7.72
CA ALA A 15 4.70 6.51 8.74
C ALA A 15 5.28 6.57 10.17
N GLY A 16 6.54 7.01 10.34
CA GLY A 16 7.23 7.03 11.64
C GLY A 16 7.58 5.63 12.18
N ILE A 17 7.61 4.62 11.31
CA ILE A 17 7.88 3.23 11.67
C ILE A 17 9.37 2.94 11.46
N ARG A 18 10.03 2.43 12.50
CA ARG A 18 11.41 1.94 12.40
C ARG A 18 11.40 0.47 12.01
N ALA A 19 12.22 0.12 11.02
CA ALA A 19 12.46 -1.25 10.61
C ALA A 19 13.97 -1.54 10.60
N SER A 20 14.32 -2.77 10.96
CA SER A 20 15.67 -3.31 10.79
C SER A 20 15.98 -3.57 9.31
N GLU A 21 17.26 -3.73 8.98
CA GLU A 21 17.69 -4.07 7.61
C GLU A 21 17.08 -5.40 7.11
N ALA A 22 16.93 -6.38 8.00
CA ALA A 22 16.30 -7.66 7.66
C ALA A 22 14.82 -7.51 7.33
N GLU A 23 14.10 -6.67 8.08
CA GLU A 23 12.70 -6.35 7.79
C GLU A 23 12.56 -5.58 6.48
N LEU A 24 13.43 -4.59 6.22
CA LEU A 24 13.45 -3.86 4.95
C LEU A 24 13.67 -4.78 3.75
N ALA A 25 14.58 -5.76 3.86
CA ALA A 25 14.84 -6.72 2.78
C ALA A 25 13.62 -7.63 2.51
N ILE A 26 12.94 -8.09 3.57
CA ILE A 26 11.73 -8.90 3.43
C ILE A 26 10.59 -8.07 2.83
N LEU A 27 10.36 -6.88 3.36
CA LEU A 27 9.29 -5.99 2.89
C LEU A 27 9.54 -5.52 1.45
N GLY A 28 10.79 -5.18 1.09
CA GLY A 28 11.18 -4.83 -0.27
C GLY A 28 10.91 -5.94 -1.27
N ARG A 29 11.17 -7.20 -0.89
CA ARG A 29 10.81 -8.37 -1.72
C ARG A 29 9.30 -8.57 -1.89
N LEU A 30 8.53 -8.30 -0.85
CA LEU A 30 7.07 -8.49 -0.88
C LEU A 30 6.39 -7.36 -1.65
N TYR A 31 6.85 -6.12 -1.46
CA TYR A 31 6.20 -4.88 -1.89
C TYR A 31 5.72 -4.87 -3.35
N PRO A 32 6.49 -5.34 -4.35
CA PRO A 32 6.03 -5.35 -5.74
C PRO A 32 4.73 -6.12 -5.95
N ALA A 33 4.53 -7.24 -5.25
CA ALA A 33 3.33 -8.05 -5.38
C ALA A 33 2.10 -7.35 -4.76
N GLN A 34 2.25 -6.71 -3.59
CA GLN A 34 1.15 -5.91 -3.03
C GLN A 34 0.86 -4.69 -3.89
N ARG A 35 1.91 -4.04 -4.42
CA ARG A 35 1.75 -2.89 -5.30
C ARG A 35 0.96 -3.26 -6.56
N ALA A 36 1.33 -4.36 -7.22
CA ALA A 36 0.60 -4.85 -8.39
C ALA A 36 -0.87 -5.21 -8.08
N ALA A 37 -1.14 -5.81 -6.92
CA ALA A 37 -2.50 -6.10 -6.49
C ALA A 37 -3.33 -4.82 -6.29
N VAL A 38 -2.74 -3.77 -5.69
CA VAL A 38 -3.40 -2.47 -5.56
C VAL A 38 -3.59 -1.80 -6.90
N ASP A 39 -2.59 -1.82 -7.78
CA ASP A 39 -2.69 -1.24 -9.12
C ASP A 39 -3.79 -1.92 -9.96
N ALA A 40 -4.00 -3.23 -9.78
CA ALA A 40 -5.10 -3.95 -10.42
C ALA A 40 -6.49 -3.45 -9.96
N LEU A 41 -6.63 -3.01 -8.71
CA LEU A 41 -7.90 -2.44 -8.22
C LEU A 41 -8.26 -1.14 -8.94
N TYR A 42 -7.28 -0.35 -9.38
CA TYR A 42 -7.54 0.86 -10.17
C TYR A 42 -7.96 0.60 -11.61
N THR A 43 -7.87 -0.65 -12.07
CA THR A 43 -8.33 -1.06 -13.41
C THR A 43 -9.76 -1.58 -13.42
N LEU A 44 -10.37 -1.79 -12.25
CA LEU A 44 -11.78 -2.16 -12.13
C LEU A 44 -12.66 -0.96 -12.52
N GLU A 45 -13.70 -1.19 -13.31
CA GLU A 45 -14.68 -0.16 -13.58
C GLU A 45 -15.49 0.14 -12.30
N LEU A 46 -15.83 1.40 -12.07
CA LEU A 46 -16.58 1.83 -10.88
C LEU A 46 -17.95 1.14 -10.74
N ALA A 47 -18.52 0.65 -11.85
CA ALA A 47 -19.76 -0.13 -11.86
C ALA A 47 -19.57 -1.57 -11.34
N GLU A 48 -18.34 -2.07 -11.31
CA GLU A 48 -17.96 -3.38 -10.75
C GLU A 48 -17.49 -3.29 -9.29
N ALA A 49 -17.30 -2.07 -8.76
CA ALA A 49 -16.91 -1.85 -7.38
C ALA A 49 -18.13 -1.99 -6.46
N GLU A 50 -18.04 -2.89 -5.47
CA GLU A 50 -19.05 -3.00 -4.42
C GLU A 50 -19.13 -1.70 -3.59
N GLU A 51 -20.34 -1.39 -3.09
CA GLU A 51 -20.50 -0.27 -2.16
C GLU A 51 -19.63 -0.47 -0.90
N PRO A 52 -19.06 0.62 -0.33
CA PRO A 52 -18.29 0.51 0.90
C PRO A 52 -19.12 -0.10 2.03
N GLN A 53 -18.68 -1.23 2.56
CA GLN A 53 -19.35 -1.93 3.67
C GLN A 53 -19.34 -1.14 5.00
N LEU A 54 -18.45 -0.14 5.10
CA LEU A 54 -18.32 0.75 6.25
C LEU A 54 -18.67 2.18 5.83
N VAL A 55 -19.83 2.65 6.27
CA VAL A 55 -20.32 4.02 6.04
C VAL A 55 -20.25 4.80 7.34
N PHE A 56 -19.50 5.90 7.34
CA PHE A 56 -19.43 6.82 8.48
C PHE A 56 -20.33 8.03 8.22
N SER A 57 -21.47 8.11 8.92
CA SER A 57 -22.34 9.28 8.87
C SER A 57 -21.68 10.45 9.61
N VAL A 58 -21.22 11.45 8.87
CA VAL A 58 -20.75 12.71 9.46
C VAL A 58 -22.00 13.54 9.77
N TYR A 59 -22.42 13.58 11.03
CA TYR A 59 -23.49 14.49 11.46
C TYR A 59 -23.00 15.93 11.31
N SER A 60 -23.79 16.76 10.62
CA SER A 60 -23.60 18.21 10.50
C SER A 60 -24.52 18.96 11.45
#